data_AF-A0A357M785-F1
#
_entry.id   AF-A0A357M785-F1
#
_cell.length_a   1.000
_cell.length_b   1.000
_cell.length_c   1.000
_cell.angle_alpha   90.00
_cell.angle_beta   90.00
_cell.angle_gamma   90.00
#
_symmetry.space_group_name_H-M   'P 1'
#
loop_
_entity.id
_entity.type
_entity.pdbx_description
1 polymer ?
#
loop_
_entity_poly.entity_id
_entity_poly.type
_entity_poly.pdbx_seq_one_letter_code
_entity_poly.pdbx_strand_id
1 'polypeptide(L)'
;HFADLHGIGVDRTMKTGTGYVAQYQGVNVDLYESVATCPDEILLFFHHVPYTHTLKSGKTVIQHIYDTHFDGVDRATGLKEKWQSLEGKMDDSRYGQVADRLDEQALHAREWRDIINTYFYRKSGISDQHQRTIY
;
A
#
# COMPACT_ATOMS: atom_id res chain seq x y z
N HIS A 1 9.00 -3.22 9.76
CA HIS A 1 7.79 -3.95 9.35
C HIS A 1 7.95 -5.48 9.39
N PHE A 2 9.04 -6.04 9.96
CA PHE A 2 9.28 -7.50 10.14
C PHE A 2 8.93 -8.37 8.92
N ALA A 3 9.23 -7.90 7.71
CA ALA A 3 9.06 -8.72 6.51
C ALA A 3 10.14 -9.80 6.47
N ASP A 4 9.75 -11.04 6.24
CA ASP A 4 10.61 -12.21 6.01
C ASP A 4 10.18 -12.97 4.74
N LEU A 5 10.66 -14.18 4.53
CA LEU A 5 10.34 -14.98 3.34
C LEU A 5 8.88 -15.45 3.30
N HIS A 6 8.18 -15.44 4.44
CA HIS A 6 6.85 -16.01 4.60
C HIS A 6 5.76 -14.96 4.80
N GLY A 7 6.08 -13.83 5.41
CA GLY A 7 5.09 -12.83 5.74
C GLY A 7 5.66 -11.46 6.12
N ILE A 8 4.74 -10.60 6.58
CA ILE A 8 5.02 -9.23 6.99
C ILE A 8 4.02 -8.79 8.05
N GLY A 9 4.41 -7.79 8.83
CA GLY A 9 3.54 -7.04 9.72
C GLY A 9 4.15 -6.95 11.11
N VAL A 10 3.37 -6.51 12.09
CA VAL A 10 3.81 -6.49 13.49
C VAL A 10 2.71 -7.16 14.29
N ASP A 11 3.03 -8.23 15.03
CA ASP A 11 2.07 -8.81 15.95
C ASP A 11 1.91 -7.91 17.18
N ARG A 12 0.79 -7.20 17.23
CA ARG A 12 0.39 -6.29 18.30
C ARG A 12 -0.82 -6.81 19.09
N THR A 13 -1.21 -8.05 18.86
CA THR A 13 -2.28 -8.74 19.59
C THR A 13 -1.88 -9.00 21.04
N MET A 14 -2.86 -9.22 21.92
CA MET A 14 -2.62 -9.57 23.32
C MET A 14 -2.09 -11.00 23.46
N LYS A 15 -2.58 -11.93 22.63
CA LYS A 15 -2.29 -13.36 22.81
C LYS A 15 -0.85 -13.74 22.47
N THR A 16 -0.31 -13.18 21.38
CA THR A 16 0.98 -13.61 20.83
C THR A 16 1.95 -12.44 20.55
N GLY A 17 1.44 -11.22 20.55
CA GLY A 17 2.18 -10.02 20.18
C GLY A 17 2.63 -9.16 21.35
N THR A 18 2.82 -7.88 21.06
CA THR A 18 3.22 -6.87 22.05
C THR A 18 2.12 -6.46 23.02
N GLY A 19 0.87 -6.88 22.78
CA GLY A 19 -0.30 -6.46 23.57
C GLY A 19 -0.71 -5.00 23.37
N TYR A 20 -0.20 -4.30 22.37
CA TYR A 20 -0.51 -2.89 22.12
C TYR A 20 -2.02 -2.64 21.92
N VAL A 21 -2.74 -3.59 21.34
CA VAL A 21 -4.19 -3.45 21.14
C VAL A 21 -5.00 -3.30 22.44
N ALA A 22 -4.47 -3.77 23.58
CA ALA A 22 -5.09 -3.55 24.90
C ALA A 22 -5.17 -2.07 25.32
N GLN A 23 -4.47 -1.17 24.61
CA GLN A 23 -4.56 0.27 24.85
C GLN A 23 -5.85 0.89 24.28
N TYR A 24 -6.51 0.19 23.34
CA TYR A 24 -7.82 0.62 22.82
C TYR A 24 -8.94 0.30 23.80
N GLN A 25 -10.13 0.84 23.55
CA GLN A 25 -11.28 0.71 24.43
C GLN A 25 -12.48 0.11 23.68
N GLY A 26 -13.27 -0.69 24.40
CA GLY A 26 -14.51 -1.28 23.90
C GLY A 26 -14.32 -2.08 22.61
N VAL A 27 -15.25 -1.89 21.66
CA VAL A 27 -15.32 -2.65 20.40
C VAL A 27 -14.04 -2.60 19.55
N ASN A 28 -13.20 -1.58 19.73
CA ASN A 28 -11.97 -1.44 18.96
C ASN A 28 -10.91 -2.46 19.36
N VAL A 29 -10.89 -2.91 20.64
CA VAL A 29 -9.97 -3.96 21.08
C VAL A 29 -10.28 -5.24 20.31
N ASP A 30 -11.53 -5.68 20.34
CA ASP A 30 -11.97 -6.91 19.66
C ASP A 30 -11.81 -6.80 18.13
N LEU A 31 -12.12 -5.62 17.57
CA LEU A 31 -12.00 -5.36 16.14
C LEU A 31 -10.56 -5.55 15.63
N TYR A 32 -9.58 -5.03 16.36
CA TYR A 32 -8.16 -5.06 15.97
C TYR A 32 -7.43 -6.31 16.46
N GLU A 33 -7.88 -6.95 17.55
CA GLU A 33 -7.29 -8.19 18.11
C GLU A 33 -7.47 -9.38 17.18
N SER A 34 -8.58 -9.44 16.45
CA SER A 34 -8.87 -10.57 15.55
C SER A 34 -8.46 -10.27 14.12
N VAL A 35 -7.62 -11.14 13.55
CA VAL A 35 -7.20 -11.09 12.13
C VAL A 35 -8.39 -11.14 11.17
N ALA A 36 -9.49 -11.82 11.55
CA ALA A 36 -10.67 -11.95 10.71
C ALA A 36 -11.50 -10.66 10.65
N THR A 37 -11.45 -9.84 11.71
CA THR A 37 -12.26 -8.62 11.83
C THR A 37 -11.45 -7.36 11.61
N CYS A 38 -10.12 -7.41 11.73
CA CYS A 38 -9.25 -6.25 11.53
C CYS A 38 -9.44 -5.66 10.11
N PRO A 39 -9.61 -4.34 9.95
CA PRO A 39 -9.68 -3.71 8.64
C PRO A 39 -8.37 -3.87 7.84
N ASP A 40 -8.49 -4.09 6.52
CA ASP A 40 -7.34 -4.39 5.65
C ASP A 40 -6.28 -3.28 5.71
N GLU A 41 -6.72 -2.01 5.76
CA GLU A 41 -5.87 -0.81 5.75
C GLU A 41 -4.94 -0.68 6.97
N ILE A 42 -5.24 -1.40 8.05
CA ILE A 42 -4.44 -1.41 9.29
C ILE A 42 -4.02 -2.81 9.71
N LEU A 43 -4.27 -3.83 8.88
CA LEU A 43 -3.97 -5.22 9.19
C LEU A 43 -2.50 -5.40 9.57
N LEU A 44 -1.57 -4.94 8.72
CA LEU A 44 -0.12 -5.10 8.94
C LEU A 44 0.42 -4.24 10.10
N PHE A 45 -0.39 -3.31 10.60
CA PHE A 45 -0.11 -2.61 11.84
C PHE A 45 -0.42 -3.51 13.05
N PHE A 46 -1.49 -4.30 13.04
CA PHE A 46 -1.87 -5.11 14.21
C PHE A 46 -1.41 -6.57 14.16
N HIS A 47 -1.18 -7.10 12.97
CA HIS A 47 -0.93 -8.52 12.75
C HIS A 47 0.34 -8.71 11.92
N HIS A 48 1.11 -9.73 12.28
CA HIS A 48 2.06 -10.36 11.36
C HIS A 48 1.34 -11.51 10.66
N VAL A 49 1.28 -11.48 9.32
CA VAL A 49 0.52 -12.47 8.54
C VAL A 49 1.34 -13.00 7.37
N PRO A 50 1.07 -14.23 6.90
CA PRO A 50 1.67 -14.75 5.68
C PRO A 50 1.32 -13.87 4.47
N TYR A 51 2.20 -13.81 3.48
CA TYR A 51 1.95 -13.13 2.20
C TYR A 51 0.69 -13.62 1.48
N THR A 52 0.33 -14.89 1.69
CA THR A 52 -0.86 -15.55 1.11
C THR A 52 -2.15 -15.30 1.89
N HIS A 53 -2.10 -14.59 3.03
CA HIS A 53 -3.29 -14.23 3.77
C HIS A 53 -4.25 -13.43 2.88
N THR A 54 -5.51 -13.87 2.82
CA THR A 54 -6.55 -13.24 2.00
C THR A 54 -7.22 -12.12 2.77
N LEU A 55 -7.09 -10.90 2.25
CA LEU A 55 -7.73 -9.70 2.73
C LEU A 55 -9.25 -9.75 2.50
N LYS A 56 -10.01 -8.86 3.15
CA LYS A 56 -11.46 -8.73 2.93
C LYS A 56 -11.80 -8.31 1.51
N SER A 57 -10.88 -7.60 0.83
CA SER A 57 -10.96 -7.33 -0.61
C SER A 57 -10.92 -8.59 -1.50
N GLY A 58 -10.59 -9.77 -0.95
CA GLY A 58 -10.43 -11.03 -1.68
C GLY A 58 -9.03 -11.23 -2.28
N LYS A 59 -8.16 -10.22 -2.21
CA LYS A 59 -6.77 -10.30 -2.66
C LYS A 59 -5.88 -10.85 -1.54
N THR A 60 -4.78 -11.52 -1.91
CA THR A 60 -3.74 -11.83 -0.92
C THR A 60 -3.00 -10.55 -0.51
N VAL A 61 -2.35 -10.54 0.65
CA VAL A 61 -1.51 -9.42 1.09
C VAL A 61 -0.47 -9.06 0.03
N ILE A 62 0.23 -10.06 -0.53
CA ILE A 62 1.25 -9.82 -1.55
C ILE A 62 0.66 -9.27 -2.85
N GLN A 63 -0.49 -9.79 -3.29
CA GLN A 63 -1.15 -9.28 -4.50
C GLN A 63 -1.68 -7.86 -4.29
N HIS A 64 -2.20 -7.55 -3.10
CA HIS A 64 -2.63 -6.20 -2.74
C HIS A 64 -1.47 -5.21 -2.76
N ILE A 65 -0.29 -5.61 -2.26
CA ILE A 65 0.93 -4.80 -2.37
C ILE A 65 1.20 -4.51 -3.85
N TYR A 66 1.29 -5.53 -4.71
CA TYR A 66 1.57 -5.29 -6.14
C TYR A 66 0.53 -4.37 -6.79
N ASP A 67 -0.76 -4.69 -6.62
CA ASP A 67 -1.85 -3.95 -7.23
C ASP A 67 -1.85 -2.48 -6.84
N THR A 68 -1.77 -2.17 -5.54
CA THR A 68 -1.83 -0.79 -5.07
C THR A 68 -0.66 0.05 -5.54
N HIS A 69 0.51 -0.57 -5.77
CA HIS A 69 1.69 0.13 -6.29
C HIS A 69 1.58 0.39 -7.79
N PHE A 70 0.99 -0.54 -8.56
CA PHE A 70 0.65 -0.27 -9.96
C PHE A 70 -0.45 0.79 -10.08
N ASP A 71 -1.57 0.61 -9.38
CA ASP A 71 -2.70 1.55 -9.38
C ASP A 71 -2.28 2.94 -8.89
N GLY A 72 -1.32 3.01 -7.96
CA GLY A 72 -0.76 4.26 -7.46
C GLY A 72 -0.05 5.08 -8.54
N VAL A 73 0.67 4.42 -9.44
CA VAL A 73 1.30 5.08 -10.61
C VAL A 73 0.24 5.61 -11.56
N ASP A 74 -0.78 4.81 -11.88
CA ASP A 74 -1.84 5.21 -12.80
C ASP A 74 -2.62 6.41 -12.25
N ARG A 75 -2.88 6.43 -10.94
CA ARG A 75 -3.51 7.56 -10.25
C ARG A 75 -2.64 8.82 -10.29
N ALA A 76 -1.33 8.71 -10.09
CA ALA A 76 -0.42 9.86 -10.14
C ALA A 76 -0.33 10.45 -11.55
N THR A 77 -0.21 9.60 -12.58
CA THR A 77 -0.28 10.01 -13.99
C THR A 77 -1.63 10.68 -14.29
N GLY A 78 -2.74 10.10 -13.85
CA GLY A 78 -4.07 10.67 -14.06
C GLY A 78 -4.27 12.02 -13.36
N LEU A 79 -3.60 12.29 -12.22
CA LEU A 79 -3.63 13.60 -11.58
C LEU A 79 -2.89 14.65 -12.41
N LYS A 80 -1.72 14.30 -12.95
CA LYS A 80 -0.97 15.14 -13.90
C LYS A 80 -1.84 15.50 -15.11
N GLU A 81 -2.45 14.51 -15.77
CA GLU A 81 -3.30 14.73 -16.95
C GLU A 81 -4.51 15.61 -16.64
N LYS A 82 -5.16 15.40 -15.49
CA LYS A 82 -6.28 16.24 -15.04
C LYS A 82 -5.83 17.68 -14.82
N TRP A 83 -4.66 17.91 -14.22
CA TRP A 83 -4.12 19.25 -14.03
C TRP A 83 -3.82 19.94 -15.36
N GLN A 84 -3.22 19.23 -16.31
CA GLN A 84 -2.94 19.74 -17.67
C GLN A 84 -4.22 20.20 -18.39
N SER A 85 -5.37 19.56 -18.14
CA SER A 85 -6.66 19.99 -18.71
C SER A 85 -7.16 21.37 -18.23
N LEU A 86 -6.50 21.94 -17.22
CA LEU A 86 -6.79 23.26 -16.66
C LEU A 86 -5.87 24.36 -17.21
N GLU A 87 -4.97 24.04 -18.14
CA GLU A 87 -4.11 25.03 -18.80
C GLU A 87 -4.94 26.17 -19.40
N GLY A 88 -4.50 27.41 -19.18
CA GLY A 88 -5.21 28.62 -19.64
C GLY A 88 -6.50 28.96 -18.88
N LYS A 89 -6.90 28.17 -17.86
CA LYS A 89 -8.08 28.46 -17.01
C LYS A 89 -7.72 29.08 -15.65
N MET A 90 -6.43 29.29 -15.39
CA MET A 90 -5.91 29.93 -14.19
C MET A 90 -4.61 30.68 -14.52
N ASP A 91 -4.02 31.35 -13.53
CA ASP A 91 -2.74 32.04 -13.68
C ASP A 91 -1.57 31.07 -13.91
N ASP A 92 -0.70 31.46 -14.83
CA ASP A 92 0.42 30.63 -15.28
C ASP A 92 1.39 30.27 -14.16
N SER A 93 1.55 31.16 -13.16
CA SER A 93 2.47 30.91 -12.05
C SER A 93 2.01 29.76 -11.15
N ARG A 94 0.75 29.77 -10.68
CA ARG A 94 0.22 28.65 -9.89
C ARG A 94 0.07 27.39 -10.74
N TYR A 95 -0.34 27.54 -12.01
CA TYR A 95 -0.41 26.41 -12.94
C TYR A 95 0.93 25.69 -13.06
N GLY A 96 2.00 26.42 -13.40
CA GLY A 96 3.34 25.88 -13.60
C GLY A 96 3.89 25.21 -12.34
N GLN A 97 3.78 25.87 -11.17
CA GLN A 97 4.27 25.32 -9.90
C GLN A 97 3.66 23.96 -9.55
N VAL A 98 2.36 23.77 -9.81
CA VAL A 98 1.67 22.52 -9.52
C VAL A 98 1.96 21.48 -10.61
N ALA A 99 2.04 21.90 -11.88
CA ALA A 99 2.38 21.02 -12.99
C ALA A 99 3.76 20.37 -12.76
N ASP A 100 4.77 21.15 -12.38
CA ASP A 100 6.12 20.66 -12.10
C ASP A 100 6.12 19.60 -10.98
N ARG A 101 5.37 19.84 -9.90
CA ARG A 101 5.27 18.89 -8.78
C ARG A 101 4.51 17.61 -9.13
N LEU A 102 3.46 17.71 -9.93
CA LEU A 102 2.71 16.53 -10.39
C LEU A 102 3.53 15.69 -11.37
N ASP A 103 4.37 16.34 -12.18
CA ASP A 103 5.34 15.67 -13.04
C ASP A 103 6.35 14.89 -12.20
N GLU A 104 7.00 15.53 -11.21
CA GLU A 104 7.89 14.85 -10.26
C GLU A 104 7.20 13.72 -9.51
N GLN A 105 5.95 13.93 -9.06
CA GLN A 105 5.17 12.92 -8.36
C GLN A 105 4.92 11.69 -9.24
N ALA A 106 4.56 11.87 -10.52
CA ALA A 106 4.33 10.77 -11.44
C ALA A 106 5.63 10.00 -11.76
N LEU A 107 6.78 10.68 -11.79
CA LEU A 107 8.10 10.04 -11.92
C LEU A 107 8.41 9.20 -10.67
N HIS A 108 8.38 9.80 -9.48
CA HIS A 108 8.70 9.13 -8.22
C HIS A 108 7.72 8.00 -7.88
N ALA A 109 6.45 8.10 -8.27
CA ALA A 109 5.49 7.02 -8.08
C ALA A 109 5.94 5.72 -8.76
N ARG A 110 6.57 5.82 -9.95
CA ARG A 110 7.11 4.64 -10.65
C ARG A 110 8.28 4.02 -9.90
N GLU A 111 9.18 4.86 -9.39
CA GLU A 111 10.30 4.42 -8.57
C GLU A 111 9.83 3.69 -7.31
N TRP A 112 8.85 4.27 -6.60
CA TRP A 112 8.24 3.63 -5.43
C TRP A 112 7.60 2.28 -5.77
N ARG A 113 6.84 2.22 -6.88
CA ARG A 113 6.26 0.96 -7.35
C ARG A 113 7.33 -0.09 -7.60
N ASP A 114 8.35 0.26 -8.38
CA ASP A 114 9.36 -0.70 -8.83
C ASP A 114 10.18 -1.19 -7.63
N ILE A 115 10.63 -0.28 -6.75
CA ILE A 115 11.41 -0.65 -5.55
C ILE A 115 10.59 -1.57 -4.64
N ILE A 116 9.34 -1.22 -4.33
CA ILE A 116 8.54 -2.01 -3.40
C ILE A 116 8.15 -3.36 -4.00
N ASN A 117 7.70 -3.39 -5.26
CA ASN A 117 7.30 -4.63 -5.92
C ASN A 117 8.50 -5.57 -6.06
N THR A 118 9.66 -5.07 -6.48
CA THR A 118 10.91 -5.84 -6.57
C THR A 118 11.35 -6.36 -5.21
N TYR A 119 11.31 -5.52 -4.16
CA TYR A 119 11.65 -5.94 -2.80
C TYR A 119 10.78 -7.12 -2.34
N PHE A 120 9.46 -7.01 -2.50
CA PHE A 120 8.54 -8.05 -2.05
C PHE A 120 8.55 -9.28 -2.95
N TYR A 121 8.80 -9.14 -4.25
CA TYR A 121 9.02 -10.28 -5.13
C TYR A 121 10.28 -11.06 -4.73
N ARG A 122 11.42 -10.39 -4.56
CA ARG A 122 12.67 -11.03 -4.14
C ARG A 122 12.56 -11.71 -2.78
N LYS A 123 11.70 -11.19 -1.90
CA LYS A 123 11.51 -11.73 -0.55
C LYS A 123 10.50 -12.87 -0.50
N SER A 124 9.34 -12.72 -1.15
CA SER A 124 8.26 -13.72 -1.10
C SER A 124 8.40 -14.84 -2.12
N GLY A 125 9.05 -14.57 -3.27
CA GLY A 125 9.08 -15.46 -4.42
C GLY A 125 7.74 -15.63 -5.14
N ILE A 126 6.71 -14.86 -4.79
CA ILE A 126 5.36 -14.96 -5.36
C ILE A 126 5.24 -13.96 -6.51
N SER A 127 4.91 -14.46 -7.71
CA SER A 127 4.73 -13.61 -8.90
C SER A 127 3.43 -12.82 -8.86
N ASP A 128 3.41 -11.67 -9.55
CA ASP A 128 2.20 -10.88 -9.79
C ASP A 128 1.16 -11.68 -10.58
N GLN A 129 -0.08 -11.73 -10.08
CA GLN A 129 -1.19 -12.43 -10.72
C GLN A 129 -1.50 -11.89 -12.12
N HIS A 130 -1.27 -10.60 -12.35
CA HIS A 130 -1.50 -9.95 -13.64
C HIS A 130 -0.29 -10.00 -14.57
N GLN A 131 0.82 -10.63 -14.16
CA GLN A 131 2.05 -10.76 -14.93
C GLN A 131 2.62 -9.41 -15.43
N ARG A 132 2.41 -8.33 -14.67
CA ARG A 132 3.03 -7.04 -14.96
C ARG A 132 4.51 -7.09 -14.61
N THR A 133 5.28 -6.18 -15.20
CA THR A 133 6.74 -6.13 -15.02
C THR A 133 7.12 -5.80 -13.57
N ILE A 134 7.84 -6.71 -12.93
CA ILE A 134 8.56 -6.48 -11.67
C ILE A 134 10.04 -6.76 -11.95
N TYR A 135 10.93 -5.82 -11.61
CA TYR A 135 12.36 -5.85 -11.93
C TYR A 135 13.22 -6.57 -10.87
#